data_AF-A0A955CF99-F1
#
_entry.id   AF-A0A955CF99-F1
#
_cell.length_a   1.000
_cell.length_b   1.000
_cell.length_c   1.000
_cell.angle_alpha   90.00
_cell.angle_beta   90.00
_cell.angle_gamma   90.00
#
_symmetry.space_group_name_H-M   'P 1'
#
loop_
_entity.id
_entity.type
_entity.pdbx_description
1 polymer ?
#
loop_
_entity_poly.entity_id
_entity_poly.type
_entity_poly.pdbx_seq_one_letter_code
_entity_poly.pdbx_strand_id
1 'polypeptide(L)'
;RAAVAQGNELVWPDSLPDEASGEATDAPAIPWEQLLDREAVDAVIMGGVGDDDGDDDERLRRLAELMRQGQSVLTSHPLFKSVLAYYEIDMARGETGALLRHFNPLTCYPELQSATRECLSDASPLGPLEQISAVRYSRLRTPAEVTALFARDVEALEVVAGRLDRLGAHGAVADGDSYAGLAVQLTGRRGWPVRWNVAPPLDDATALELVLTCQQGRIGFTYGYDERLREVWRDAAGKRSVEPLSERSPADDAWKAFAQSAPSAGGLDSGPASSATWSHALHAMDLADAIEVSLRRGRMIDVHEQQLTEELAFKGTMAAVGCGLLVVTPPLMLGLGWIAGGLGLPVAAYWPHALLGILGAFLAFQTLPRLLLRGRADQRTSPAEFEATPRDASSHRS
;
A
#
# COMPACT_ATOMS: atom_id res chain seq x y z
N ARG A 1 -7.69 -24.38 -6.96
CA ARG A 1 -7.34 -25.63 -6.24
C ARG A 1 -7.71 -25.58 -4.76
N ALA A 2 -7.14 -24.66 -3.97
CA ALA A 2 -7.48 -24.49 -2.54
C ALA A 2 -8.99 -24.45 -2.26
N ALA A 3 -9.74 -23.67 -3.05
CA ALA A 3 -11.19 -23.55 -2.96
C ALA A 3 -11.92 -24.88 -3.23
N VAL A 4 -11.58 -25.57 -4.32
CA VAL A 4 -12.16 -26.88 -4.69
C VAL A 4 -11.88 -27.94 -3.62
N ALA A 5 -10.66 -27.98 -3.08
CA ALA A 5 -10.30 -28.91 -2.00
C ALA A 5 -11.15 -28.71 -0.72
N GLN A 6 -11.78 -27.54 -0.56
CA GLN A 6 -12.70 -27.22 0.52
C GLN A 6 -14.17 -27.37 0.14
N GLY A 7 -14.47 -27.92 -1.04
CA GLY A 7 -15.83 -28.19 -1.51
C GLY A 7 -16.54 -27.00 -2.15
N ASN A 8 -15.81 -25.93 -2.52
CA ASN A 8 -16.40 -24.80 -3.23
C ASN A 8 -16.56 -25.13 -4.72
N GLU A 9 -17.69 -24.74 -5.30
CA GLU A 9 -17.92 -24.80 -6.74
C GLU A 9 -17.16 -23.65 -7.41
N LEU A 10 -16.46 -23.95 -8.51
CA LEU A 10 -15.75 -22.94 -9.30
C LEU A 10 -16.51 -22.70 -10.60
N VAL A 11 -16.76 -21.42 -10.88
CA VAL A 11 -17.30 -20.95 -12.15
C VAL A 11 -16.28 -20.00 -12.77
N TRP A 12 -16.13 -20.01 -14.10
CA TRP A 12 -15.14 -19.20 -14.80
C TRP A 12 -15.79 -18.27 -15.82
N PRO A 13 -15.26 -17.05 -15.99
CA PRO A 13 -15.65 -16.23 -17.12
C PRO A 13 -15.16 -16.84 -18.44
N ASP A 14 -15.84 -16.55 -19.55
CA ASP A 14 -15.76 -17.13 -20.91
C ASP A 14 -14.38 -17.26 -21.61
N SER A 15 -13.25 -17.12 -20.91
CA SER A 15 -11.91 -17.32 -21.48
C SER A 15 -10.89 -17.65 -20.38
N LEU A 16 -10.65 -18.94 -20.13
CA LEU A 16 -9.42 -19.36 -19.45
C LEU A 16 -8.29 -19.41 -20.49
N PRO A 17 -7.08 -18.90 -20.16
CA PRO A 17 -5.91 -19.16 -20.98
C PRO A 17 -5.66 -20.67 -21.06
N ASP A 18 -5.24 -21.17 -22.22
CA ASP A 18 -5.05 -22.59 -22.52
C ASP A 18 -4.19 -23.33 -21.47
N GLU A 19 -3.28 -22.65 -20.78
CA GLU A 19 -2.40 -23.23 -19.76
C GLU A 19 -3.11 -23.58 -18.44
N ALA A 20 -4.26 -22.97 -18.14
CA ALA A 20 -5.04 -23.23 -16.92
C ALA A 20 -6.05 -24.39 -17.09
N SER A 21 -6.15 -24.96 -18.29
CA SER A 21 -7.21 -25.89 -18.71
C SER A 21 -7.07 -27.34 -18.17
N GLY A 22 -5.93 -27.70 -17.56
CA GLY A 22 -5.58 -29.09 -17.26
C GLY A 22 -6.47 -29.84 -16.25
N GLU A 23 -7.23 -29.15 -15.39
CA GLU A 23 -8.15 -29.77 -14.40
C GLU A 23 -9.49 -29.04 -14.23
N ALA A 24 -9.64 -27.82 -14.78
CA ALA A 24 -10.80 -26.95 -14.55
C ALA A 24 -11.77 -26.89 -15.75
N THR A 25 -11.60 -27.78 -16.73
CA THR A 25 -12.19 -27.69 -18.07
C THR A 25 -13.68 -28.00 -18.15
N ASP A 26 -14.30 -28.51 -17.09
CA ASP A 26 -15.73 -28.88 -17.08
C ASP A 26 -16.65 -27.81 -16.45
N ALA A 27 -16.09 -26.73 -15.89
CA ALA A 27 -16.89 -25.67 -15.30
C ALA A 27 -17.56 -24.81 -16.41
N PRO A 28 -18.85 -24.49 -16.28
CA PRO A 28 -19.55 -23.70 -17.28
C PRO A 28 -18.92 -22.31 -17.39
N ALA A 29 -18.70 -21.91 -18.63
CA ALA A 29 -18.21 -20.61 -18.97
C ALA A 29 -19.38 -19.61 -18.88
N ILE A 30 -19.21 -18.53 -18.12
CA ILE A 30 -20.23 -17.49 -17.93
C ILE A 30 -19.72 -16.11 -18.38
N PRO A 31 -20.59 -15.19 -18.80
CA PRO A 31 -20.23 -13.78 -18.93
C PRO A 31 -19.74 -13.21 -17.59
N TRP A 32 -18.70 -12.38 -17.60
CA TRP A 32 -18.14 -11.83 -16.35
C TRP A 32 -19.16 -10.95 -15.61
N GLU A 33 -20.13 -10.37 -16.30
CA GLU A 33 -21.22 -9.59 -15.71
C GLU A 33 -22.08 -10.42 -14.75
N GLN A 34 -22.15 -11.74 -14.92
CA GLN A 34 -22.85 -12.62 -13.97
C GLN A 34 -22.12 -12.71 -12.63
N LEU A 35 -20.82 -12.43 -12.58
CA LEU A 35 -20.06 -12.33 -11.32
C LEU A 35 -20.48 -11.13 -10.46
N LEU A 36 -21.23 -10.18 -11.02
CA LEU A 36 -21.79 -9.05 -10.28
C LEU A 36 -22.99 -9.46 -9.43
N ASP A 37 -23.65 -10.58 -9.75
CA ASP A 37 -24.80 -11.08 -9.01
C ASP A 37 -24.37 -11.79 -7.72
N ARG A 38 -24.64 -11.15 -6.58
CA ARG A 38 -24.31 -11.68 -5.24
C ARG A 38 -25.14 -12.89 -4.84
N GLU A 39 -26.27 -13.12 -5.50
CA GLU A 39 -27.08 -14.33 -5.26
C GLU A 39 -26.49 -15.53 -6.01
N ALA A 40 -25.75 -15.28 -7.10
CA ALA A 40 -25.10 -16.32 -7.90
C ALA A 40 -23.66 -16.61 -7.45
N VAL A 41 -22.95 -15.61 -6.92
CA VAL A 41 -21.53 -15.71 -6.58
C VAL A 41 -21.26 -15.15 -5.19
N ASP A 42 -20.77 -16.01 -4.29
CA ASP A 42 -20.38 -15.63 -2.92
C ASP A 42 -19.07 -14.84 -2.88
N ALA A 43 -18.14 -15.17 -3.79
CA ALA A 43 -16.83 -14.54 -3.86
C ALA A 43 -16.16 -14.72 -5.22
N VAL A 44 -15.28 -13.78 -5.55
CA VAL A 44 -14.49 -13.79 -6.80
C VAL A 44 -13.00 -13.88 -6.49
N ILE A 45 -12.29 -14.70 -7.26
CA ILE A 45 -10.82 -14.73 -7.26
C ILE A 45 -10.34 -14.03 -8.52
N MET A 46 -9.49 -13.02 -8.37
CA MET A 46 -8.90 -12.30 -9.49
C MET A 46 -7.40 -12.58 -9.57
N GLY A 47 -6.96 -13.11 -10.72
CA GLY A 47 -5.55 -13.38 -11.01
C GLY A 47 -4.72 -12.11 -11.24
N GLY A 48 -3.41 -12.29 -11.29
CA GLY A 48 -2.43 -11.21 -11.39
C GLY A 48 -2.24 -10.64 -12.79
N VAL A 49 -1.26 -9.74 -12.88
CA VAL A 49 -0.89 -8.99 -14.08
C VAL A 49 -0.48 -9.95 -15.20
N GLY A 50 -1.24 -9.95 -16.29
CA GLY A 50 -0.78 -10.49 -17.57
C GLY A 50 0.28 -9.59 -18.21
N ASP A 51 1.10 -10.14 -19.12
CA ASP A 51 2.17 -9.38 -19.77
C ASP A 51 1.68 -8.23 -20.67
N ASP A 52 0.38 -8.19 -20.99
CA ASP A 52 -0.22 -7.19 -21.87
C ASP A 52 -0.76 -5.98 -21.10
N ASP A 53 -0.22 -4.79 -21.37
CA ASP A 53 -0.65 -3.51 -20.78
C ASP A 53 -2.12 -3.20 -21.06
N GLY A 54 -2.69 -3.70 -22.17
CA GLY A 54 -4.11 -3.51 -22.49
C GLY A 54 -5.09 -4.18 -21.52
N ASP A 55 -4.62 -5.15 -20.73
CA ASP A 55 -5.45 -5.89 -19.77
C ASP A 55 -5.59 -5.15 -18.42
N ASP A 56 -4.68 -4.24 -18.08
CA ASP A 56 -4.69 -3.56 -16.78
C ASP A 56 -5.91 -2.62 -16.62
N ASP A 57 -6.27 -1.83 -17.64
CA ASP A 57 -7.41 -0.92 -17.60
C ASP A 57 -8.75 -1.66 -17.52
N GLU A 58 -8.88 -2.75 -18.27
CA GLU A 58 -10.08 -3.58 -18.25
C GLU A 58 -10.21 -4.35 -16.93
N ARG A 59 -9.10 -4.86 -16.38
CA ARG A 59 -9.06 -5.49 -15.06
C ARG A 59 -9.42 -4.49 -13.96
N LEU A 60 -8.89 -3.27 -14.05
CA LEU A 60 -9.23 -2.17 -13.13
C LEU A 60 -10.73 -1.87 -13.19
N ARG A 61 -11.28 -1.70 -14.39
CA ARG A 61 -12.71 -1.47 -14.60
C ARG A 61 -13.57 -2.58 -13.99
N ARG A 62 -13.23 -3.85 -14.25
CA ARG A 62 -13.96 -5.02 -13.72
C ARG A 62 -13.89 -5.10 -12.20
N LEU A 63 -12.70 -4.93 -11.62
CA LEU A 63 -12.54 -4.94 -10.16
C LEU A 63 -13.28 -3.78 -9.51
N ALA A 64 -13.20 -2.58 -10.08
CA ALA A 64 -13.92 -1.42 -9.58
C ALA A 64 -15.44 -1.67 -9.59
N GLU A 65 -15.98 -2.30 -10.64
CA GLU A 65 -17.39 -2.66 -10.69
C GLU A 65 -17.78 -3.72 -9.65
N LEU A 66 -16.96 -4.77 -9.49
CA LEU A 66 -17.15 -5.76 -8.41
C LEU A 66 -17.19 -5.07 -7.03
N MET A 67 -16.28 -4.13 -6.76
CA MET A 67 -16.24 -3.38 -5.51
C MET A 67 -17.49 -2.51 -5.32
N ARG A 68 -17.97 -1.82 -6.36
CA ARG A 68 -19.21 -1.02 -6.32
C ARG A 68 -20.47 -1.84 -6.09
N GLN A 69 -20.47 -3.12 -6.47
CA GLN A 69 -21.55 -4.05 -6.16
C GLN A 69 -21.41 -4.72 -4.77
N GLY A 70 -20.33 -4.42 -4.03
CA GLY A 70 -20.10 -4.99 -2.71
C GLY A 70 -19.65 -6.45 -2.75
N GLN A 71 -19.05 -6.90 -3.86
CA GLN A 71 -18.58 -8.28 -4.00
C GLN A 71 -17.34 -8.55 -3.14
N SER A 72 -17.23 -9.77 -2.60
CA SER A 72 -16.03 -10.20 -1.88
C SER A 72 -15.00 -10.70 -2.86
N VAL A 73 -13.79 -10.12 -2.85
CA VAL A 73 -12.75 -10.44 -3.84
C VAL A 73 -11.42 -10.80 -3.17
N LEU A 74 -10.82 -11.89 -3.65
CA LEU A 74 -9.44 -12.29 -3.36
C LEU A 74 -8.57 -12.05 -4.60
N THR A 75 -7.55 -11.20 -4.50
CA THR A 75 -6.65 -10.88 -5.61
C THR A 75 -5.22 -11.35 -5.34
N SER A 76 -4.37 -11.51 -6.35
CA SER A 76 -2.91 -11.59 -6.11
C SER A 76 -2.30 -10.20 -5.90
N HIS A 77 -1.04 -10.14 -5.44
CA HIS A 77 -0.27 -8.90 -5.34
C HIS A 77 1.12 -9.00 -6.01
N PRO A 78 1.55 -7.99 -6.79
CA PRO A 78 0.76 -6.84 -7.24
C PRO A 78 -0.33 -7.23 -8.26
N LEU A 79 -1.43 -6.48 -8.26
CA LEU A 79 -2.53 -6.65 -9.22
C LEU A 79 -2.48 -5.68 -10.40
N PHE A 80 -1.92 -4.49 -10.18
CA PHE A 80 -1.73 -3.43 -11.16
C PHE A 80 -0.32 -2.88 -11.05
N LYS A 81 0.18 -2.29 -12.15
CA LYS A 81 1.49 -1.62 -12.17
C LYS A 81 1.43 -0.21 -11.57
N SER A 82 0.27 0.45 -11.64
CA SER A 82 0.07 1.84 -11.21
C SER A 82 -0.50 1.93 -9.79
N VAL A 83 0.07 2.79 -8.95
CA VAL A 83 -0.47 3.11 -7.62
C VAL A 83 -1.85 3.78 -7.70
N LEU A 84 -2.12 4.55 -8.77
CA LEU A 84 -3.40 5.21 -8.98
C LEU A 84 -4.56 4.21 -9.11
N ALA A 85 -4.31 3.06 -9.75
CA ALA A 85 -5.30 1.98 -9.84
C ALA A 85 -5.66 1.44 -8.44
N TYR A 86 -4.69 1.35 -7.53
CA TYR A 86 -4.97 0.92 -6.16
C TYR A 86 -5.82 1.91 -5.38
N TYR A 87 -5.58 3.22 -5.56
CA TYR A 87 -6.41 4.26 -4.98
C TYR A 87 -7.83 4.26 -5.54
N GLU A 88 -8.01 4.05 -6.85
CA GLU A 88 -9.34 3.95 -7.47
C GLU A 88 -10.15 2.79 -6.87
N ILE A 89 -9.52 1.63 -6.70
CA ILE A 89 -10.15 0.48 -6.06
C ILE A 89 -10.42 0.74 -4.58
N ASP A 90 -9.51 1.39 -3.85
CA ASP A 90 -9.76 1.71 -2.44
C ASP A 90 -10.94 2.67 -2.27
N MET A 91 -11.12 3.64 -3.19
CA MET A 91 -12.31 4.50 -3.22
C MET A 91 -13.58 3.68 -3.49
N ALA A 92 -13.61 2.87 -4.55
CA ALA A 92 -14.76 2.02 -4.88
C ALA A 92 -15.14 1.07 -3.74
N ARG A 93 -14.14 0.51 -3.04
CA ARG A 93 -14.32 -0.32 -1.86
C ARG A 93 -14.83 0.47 -0.66
N GLY A 94 -14.32 1.68 -0.44
CA GLY A 94 -14.71 2.56 0.66
C GLY A 94 -16.20 2.96 0.62
N GLU A 95 -16.78 3.07 -0.59
CA GLU A 95 -18.20 3.38 -0.78
C GLU A 95 -19.13 2.24 -0.32
N THR A 96 -18.72 0.98 -0.49
CA THR A 96 -19.57 -0.19 -0.26
C THR A 96 -19.20 -1.02 0.97
N GLY A 97 -17.98 -0.85 1.48
CA GLY A 97 -17.40 -1.71 2.50
C GLY A 97 -17.08 -3.12 1.99
N ALA A 98 -16.94 -3.32 0.68
CA ALA A 98 -16.62 -4.61 0.08
C ALA A 98 -15.36 -5.25 0.72
N LEU A 99 -15.41 -6.58 0.92
CA LEU A 99 -14.24 -7.31 1.38
C LEU A 99 -13.27 -7.50 0.22
N LEU A 100 -12.15 -6.78 0.27
CA LEU A 100 -11.03 -6.96 -0.64
C LEU A 100 -9.81 -7.46 0.12
N ARG A 101 -9.39 -8.68 -0.19
CA ARG A 101 -8.14 -9.26 0.30
C ARG A 101 -7.21 -9.49 -0.87
N HIS A 102 -5.95 -9.21 -0.66
CA HIS A 102 -4.89 -9.59 -1.58
C HIS A 102 -4.12 -10.77 -0.99
N PHE A 103 -3.53 -11.54 -1.88
CA PHE A 103 -2.70 -12.70 -1.61
C PHE A 103 -1.26 -12.36 -1.95
N ASN A 104 -0.41 -12.42 -0.93
CA ASN A 104 1.04 -12.36 -1.04
C ASN A 104 1.63 -13.60 -0.35
N PRO A 105 2.19 -14.57 -1.09
CA PRO A 105 2.65 -15.82 -0.50
C PRO A 105 3.82 -15.63 0.48
N LEU A 106 4.61 -14.55 0.33
CA LEU A 106 5.79 -14.31 1.16
C LEU A 106 5.46 -14.07 2.65
N THR A 107 4.25 -13.59 2.94
CA THR A 107 3.80 -13.30 4.33
C THR A 107 3.05 -14.45 4.99
N CYS A 108 2.73 -15.50 4.22
CA CYS A 108 1.91 -16.61 4.67
C CYS A 108 2.68 -17.68 5.47
N TYR A 109 4.01 -17.57 5.56
CA TYR A 109 4.85 -18.57 6.23
C TYR A 109 4.93 -18.35 7.75
N PRO A 110 4.51 -19.31 8.59
CA PRO A 110 4.58 -19.19 10.04
C PRO A 110 6.03 -19.10 10.56
N GLU A 111 7.00 -19.58 9.80
CA GLU A 111 8.43 -19.50 10.11
C GLU A 111 8.89 -18.04 10.19
N LEU A 112 8.48 -17.20 9.24
CA LEU A 112 8.80 -15.76 9.24
C LEU A 112 8.18 -15.05 10.45
N GLN A 113 6.92 -15.34 10.76
CA GLN A 113 6.22 -14.77 11.91
C GLN A 113 6.82 -15.22 13.24
N SER A 114 7.24 -16.49 13.33
CA SER A 114 7.84 -17.05 14.55
C SER A 114 9.24 -16.50 14.79
N ALA A 115 10.08 -16.42 13.74
CA ALA A 115 11.38 -15.77 13.81
C ALA A 115 11.25 -14.29 14.17
N THR A 116 10.27 -13.58 13.60
CA THR A 116 9.98 -12.19 13.98
C THR A 116 9.70 -12.10 15.48
N ARG A 117 8.72 -12.87 15.98
CA ARG A 117 8.37 -12.86 17.42
C ARG A 117 9.57 -13.19 18.31
N GLU A 118 10.42 -14.11 17.89
CA GLU A 118 11.66 -14.43 18.59
C GLU A 118 12.62 -13.25 18.61
N CYS A 119 12.95 -12.65 17.47
CA CYS A 119 13.84 -11.49 17.36
C CYS A 119 13.33 -10.25 18.12
N LEU A 120 12.01 -10.14 18.30
CA LEU A 120 11.36 -9.09 19.08
C LEU A 120 11.36 -9.33 20.59
N SER A 121 11.66 -10.55 21.02
CA SER A 121 11.66 -10.91 22.44
C SER A 121 12.98 -10.50 23.09
N ASP A 122 12.90 -9.87 24.27
CA ASP A 122 14.07 -9.60 25.12
C ASP A 122 14.84 -10.88 25.52
N ALA A 123 14.16 -12.03 25.45
CA ALA A 123 14.73 -13.35 25.72
C ALA A 123 15.29 -14.06 24.48
N SER A 124 15.40 -13.36 23.34
CA SER A 124 15.96 -13.91 22.10
C SER A 124 17.37 -14.46 22.34
N PRO A 125 17.66 -15.74 22.02
CA PRO A 125 19.00 -16.28 22.10
C PRO A 125 19.96 -15.64 21.09
N LEU A 126 19.44 -14.95 20.08
CA LEU A 126 20.23 -14.22 19.08
C LEU A 126 20.46 -12.76 19.47
N GLY A 127 19.93 -12.31 20.61
CA GLY A 127 19.94 -10.90 21.01
C GLY A 127 18.94 -10.05 20.20
N PRO A 128 18.97 -8.72 20.39
CA PRO A 128 18.07 -7.80 19.71
C PRO A 128 18.33 -7.76 18.20
N LEU A 129 17.26 -7.51 17.43
CA LEU A 129 17.34 -7.26 15.99
C LEU A 129 18.07 -5.94 15.70
N GLU A 130 19.09 -6.00 14.85
CA GLU A 130 19.91 -4.85 14.47
C GLU A 130 19.64 -4.39 13.04
N GLN A 131 19.39 -5.32 12.11
CA GLN A 131 19.19 -5.00 10.69
C GLN A 131 18.35 -6.07 9.99
N ILE A 132 17.54 -5.64 9.03
CA ILE A 132 16.83 -6.51 8.08
C ILE A 132 17.44 -6.29 6.69
N SER A 133 17.78 -7.35 5.98
CA SER A 133 18.26 -7.26 4.60
C SER A 133 17.57 -8.24 3.68
N ALA A 134 17.12 -7.76 2.52
CA ALA A 134 16.57 -8.55 1.45
C ALA A 134 17.38 -8.36 0.17
N VAL A 135 17.62 -9.45 -0.55
CA VAL A 135 18.22 -9.46 -1.88
C VAL A 135 17.29 -10.19 -2.83
N ARG A 136 16.76 -9.45 -3.80
CA ARG A 136 15.88 -9.95 -4.85
C ARG A 136 16.73 -10.29 -6.07
N TYR A 137 16.75 -11.55 -6.45
CA TYR A 137 17.45 -12.06 -7.62
C TYR A 137 16.51 -12.05 -8.83
N SER A 138 16.86 -11.31 -9.88
CA SER A 138 16.00 -11.23 -11.07
C SER A 138 16.79 -11.21 -12.38
N ARG A 139 16.27 -11.94 -13.37
CA ARG A 139 16.76 -11.95 -14.76
C ARG A 139 16.38 -10.64 -15.47
N LEU A 140 15.14 -10.19 -15.29
CA LEU A 140 14.61 -8.96 -15.86
C LEU A 140 14.71 -7.85 -14.82
N ARG A 141 15.47 -6.81 -15.13
CA ARG A 141 15.77 -5.71 -14.20
C ARG A 141 15.34 -4.36 -14.77
N THR A 142 14.22 -4.36 -15.48
CA THR A 142 13.53 -3.14 -15.95
C THR A 142 12.88 -2.45 -14.75
N PRO A 143 12.64 -1.13 -14.81
CA PRO A 143 11.96 -0.42 -13.73
C PRO A 143 10.64 -1.05 -13.32
N ALA A 144 9.76 -1.36 -14.28
CA ALA A 144 8.43 -1.93 -14.02
C ALA A 144 8.48 -3.28 -13.31
N GLU A 145 9.37 -4.18 -13.75
CA GLU A 145 9.52 -5.49 -13.11
C GLU A 145 10.08 -5.35 -11.69
N VAL A 146 11.11 -4.52 -11.53
CA VAL A 146 11.76 -4.33 -10.24
C VAL A 146 10.84 -3.66 -9.23
N THR A 147 10.02 -2.68 -9.64
CA THR A 147 9.04 -2.06 -8.73
C THR A 147 7.92 -3.02 -8.36
N ALA A 148 7.47 -3.88 -9.28
CA ALA A 148 6.50 -4.93 -8.99
C ALA A 148 7.03 -5.96 -7.96
N LEU A 149 8.27 -6.42 -8.16
CA LEU A 149 8.96 -7.31 -7.20
C LEU A 149 9.17 -6.62 -5.85
N PHE A 150 9.56 -5.34 -5.86
CA PHE A 150 9.72 -4.55 -4.65
C PHE A 150 8.40 -4.42 -3.87
N ALA A 151 7.30 -4.07 -4.54
CA ALA A 151 5.99 -3.96 -3.91
C ALA A 151 5.61 -5.27 -3.20
N ARG A 152 5.84 -6.41 -3.85
CA ARG A 152 5.61 -7.73 -3.25
C ARG A 152 6.47 -7.98 -2.01
N ASP A 153 7.73 -7.54 -2.03
CA ASP A 153 8.68 -7.78 -0.95
C ASP A 153 8.43 -6.93 0.28
N VAL A 154 7.91 -5.71 0.08
CA VAL A 154 7.63 -4.76 1.16
C VAL A 154 6.80 -5.40 2.25
N GLU A 155 5.75 -6.14 1.92
CA GLU A 155 4.91 -6.74 2.96
C GLU A 155 5.65 -7.76 3.82
N ALA A 156 6.51 -8.60 3.21
CA ALA A 156 7.36 -9.53 3.96
C ALA A 156 8.35 -8.79 4.86
N LEU A 157 8.87 -7.65 4.40
CA LEU A 157 9.70 -6.76 5.23
C LEU A 157 8.89 -6.14 6.37
N GLU A 158 7.65 -5.71 6.13
CA GLU A 158 6.77 -5.10 7.13
C GLU A 158 6.31 -6.08 8.21
N VAL A 159 6.15 -7.37 7.88
CA VAL A 159 5.92 -8.42 8.89
C VAL A 159 6.96 -8.35 9.99
N VAL A 160 8.24 -8.11 9.64
CA VAL A 160 9.35 -8.04 10.58
C VAL A 160 9.56 -6.64 11.13
N ALA A 161 9.73 -5.66 10.24
CA ALA A 161 10.10 -4.29 10.56
C ALA A 161 8.95 -3.49 11.19
N GLY A 162 7.72 -3.99 11.09
CA GLY A 162 6.53 -3.16 11.20
C GLY A 162 6.41 -2.24 9.98
N ARG A 163 5.44 -1.33 10.04
CA ARG A 163 5.16 -0.41 8.94
C ARG A 163 6.38 0.45 8.58
N LEU A 164 6.71 0.48 7.28
CA LEU A 164 7.80 1.26 6.71
C LEU A 164 7.26 2.57 6.13
N ASP A 165 7.80 3.72 6.53
CA ASP A 165 7.27 5.04 6.17
C ASP A 165 8.34 6.02 5.67
N ARG A 166 9.60 5.58 5.56
CA ARG A 166 10.67 6.36 4.98
C ARG A 166 11.54 5.49 4.07
N LEU A 167 11.83 6.01 2.89
CA LEU A 167 12.51 5.30 1.82
C LEU A 167 13.59 6.16 1.18
N GLY A 168 14.79 5.61 1.02
CA GLY A 168 15.88 6.15 0.20
C GLY A 168 16.31 5.16 -0.87
N ALA A 169 16.26 5.55 -2.13
CA ALA A 169 16.71 4.72 -3.25
C ALA A 169 18.02 5.24 -3.83
N HIS A 170 18.91 4.31 -4.17
CA HIS A 170 20.19 4.55 -4.82
C HIS A 170 20.39 3.52 -5.93
N GLY A 171 20.85 3.95 -7.09
CA GLY A 171 21.13 3.05 -8.21
C GLY A 171 21.82 3.80 -9.34
N ALA A 172 22.62 3.07 -10.13
CA ALA A 172 23.20 3.63 -11.33
C ALA A 172 22.11 3.72 -12.42
N VAL A 173 21.55 4.91 -12.60
CA VAL A 173 20.68 5.24 -13.74
C VAL A 173 21.58 5.52 -14.94
N ALA A 174 22.28 4.48 -15.44
CA ALA A 174 23.25 4.66 -16.51
C ALA A 174 22.58 4.99 -17.85
N ASP A 175 21.35 4.47 -18.08
CA ASP A 175 20.59 4.66 -19.33
C ASP A 175 19.08 4.84 -19.10
N GLY A 176 18.64 5.25 -17.90
CA GLY A 176 17.21 5.48 -17.60
C GLY A 176 16.35 4.22 -17.45
N ASP A 177 16.70 3.14 -18.13
CA ASP A 177 15.83 1.98 -18.35
C ASP A 177 16.24 0.73 -17.56
N SER A 178 17.15 0.85 -16.59
CA SER A 178 17.67 -0.31 -15.86
C SER A 178 17.81 -0.06 -14.37
N TYR A 179 17.22 -0.95 -13.58
CA TYR A 179 17.32 -1.01 -12.12
C TYR A 179 18.28 -2.14 -11.68
N ALA A 180 19.25 -2.50 -12.54
CA ALA A 180 20.16 -3.63 -12.35
C ALA A 180 20.98 -3.62 -11.04
N GLY A 181 21.15 -2.45 -10.42
CA GLY A 181 21.84 -2.27 -9.14
C GLY A 181 21.06 -1.35 -8.19
N LEU A 182 19.72 -1.40 -8.24
CA LEU A 182 18.88 -0.65 -7.31
C LEU A 182 19.07 -1.17 -5.88
N ALA A 183 19.37 -0.24 -4.98
CA ALA A 183 19.45 -0.43 -3.54
C ALA A 183 18.47 0.53 -2.87
N VAL A 184 17.61 0.00 -2.02
CA VAL A 184 16.60 0.74 -1.27
C VAL A 184 16.89 0.59 0.22
N GLN A 185 17.01 1.72 0.91
CA GLN A 185 17.06 1.82 2.35
C GLN A 185 15.68 2.24 2.86
N LEU A 186 15.18 1.50 3.83
CA LEU A 186 13.85 1.64 4.38
C LEU A 186 13.99 1.79 5.89
N THR A 187 13.17 2.64 6.49
CA THR A 187 13.02 2.72 7.94
C THR A 187 11.54 2.87 8.27
N GLY A 188 11.12 2.21 9.33
CA GLY A 188 9.76 2.31 9.87
C GLY A 188 9.73 2.88 11.27
N ARG A 189 8.55 2.88 11.89
CA ARG A 189 8.32 3.41 13.25
C ARG A 189 9.13 2.72 14.34
N ARG A 190 9.52 1.46 14.12
CA ARG A 190 10.36 0.69 15.06
C ARG A 190 11.83 1.10 14.99
N GLY A 191 12.23 1.89 13.98
CA GLY A 191 13.57 2.43 13.84
C GLY A 191 14.63 1.46 13.31
N TRP A 192 14.29 0.21 13.01
CA TRP A 192 15.25 -0.73 12.44
C TRP A 192 15.59 -0.39 10.99
N PRO A 193 16.89 -0.41 10.63
CA PRO A 193 17.31 -0.24 9.25
C PRO A 193 16.93 -1.48 8.44
N VAL A 194 16.21 -1.25 7.36
CA VAL A 194 15.84 -2.26 6.38
C VAL A 194 16.55 -1.96 5.07
N ARG A 195 17.19 -2.96 4.48
CA ARG A 195 17.87 -2.84 3.18
C ARG A 195 17.26 -3.81 2.20
N TRP A 196 16.89 -3.35 1.03
CA TRP A 196 16.42 -4.18 -0.06
C TRP A 196 17.25 -3.88 -1.30
N ASN A 197 17.69 -4.89 -2.04
CA ASN A 197 18.49 -4.67 -3.24
C ASN A 197 18.13 -5.68 -4.33
N VAL A 198 18.30 -5.27 -5.58
CA VAL A 198 18.22 -6.18 -6.73
C VAL A 198 19.62 -6.68 -7.08
N ALA A 199 19.72 -7.97 -7.34
CA ALA A 199 20.94 -8.64 -7.80
C ALA A 199 20.67 -9.45 -9.08
N PRO A 200 21.70 -9.70 -9.92
CA PRO A 200 21.59 -10.69 -10.98
C PRO A 200 21.35 -12.08 -10.38
N PRO A 201 20.70 -13.01 -11.09
CA PRO A 201 20.39 -14.35 -10.59
C PRO A 201 21.60 -15.04 -9.97
N LEU A 202 21.46 -15.53 -8.74
CA LEU A 202 22.50 -16.31 -8.07
C LEU A 202 22.58 -17.73 -8.63
N ASP A 203 21.41 -18.34 -8.80
CA ASP A 203 21.19 -19.66 -9.36
C ASP A 203 19.80 -19.69 -10.04
N ASP A 204 19.38 -20.86 -10.53
CA ASP A 204 18.08 -21.04 -11.20
C ASP A 204 16.89 -21.23 -10.26
N ALA A 205 17.12 -21.36 -8.95
CA ALA A 205 16.10 -21.67 -7.97
C ALA A 205 15.72 -20.49 -7.08
N THR A 206 16.69 -19.65 -6.71
CA THR A 206 16.59 -18.62 -5.68
C THR A 206 16.13 -17.29 -6.26
N ALA A 207 15.02 -16.79 -5.76
CA ALA A 207 14.45 -15.50 -6.17
C ALA A 207 14.59 -14.43 -5.09
N LEU A 208 14.49 -14.78 -3.81
CA LEU A 208 14.65 -13.82 -2.70
C LEU A 208 15.38 -14.47 -1.55
N GLU A 209 16.36 -13.75 -1.01
CA GLU A 209 16.98 -14.04 0.27
C GLU A 209 16.64 -12.92 1.25
N LEU A 210 15.97 -13.24 2.35
CA LEU A 210 15.66 -12.33 3.45
C LEU A 210 16.46 -12.75 4.68
N VAL A 211 17.22 -11.84 5.28
CA VAL A 211 18.08 -12.10 6.43
C VAL A 211 17.79 -11.11 7.55
N LEU A 212 17.54 -11.65 8.74
CA LEU A 212 17.39 -10.93 10.00
C LEU A 212 18.72 -11.01 10.75
N THR A 213 19.39 -9.88 10.91
CA THR A 213 20.65 -9.79 11.65
C THR A 213 20.40 -9.31 13.06
N CYS A 214 20.77 -10.13 14.04
CA CYS A 214 20.68 -9.84 15.45
C CYS A 214 22.09 -9.75 16.05
N GLN A 215 22.20 -9.25 17.27
CA GLN A 215 23.48 -9.03 17.96
C GLN A 215 24.40 -10.27 18.03
N GLN A 216 23.82 -11.48 18.18
CA GLN A 216 24.54 -12.73 18.42
C GLN A 216 24.37 -13.77 17.30
N GLY A 217 23.69 -13.42 16.20
CA GLY A 217 23.47 -14.34 15.10
C GLY A 217 22.49 -13.84 14.05
N ARG A 218 22.09 -14.73 13.14
CA ARG A 218 21.27 -14.42 11.99
C ARG A 218 20.23 -15.49 11.73
N ILE A 219 19.10 -15.09 11.17
CA ILE A 219 18.07 -15.98 10.61
C ILE A 219 17.88 -15.60 9.15
N GLY A 220 17.97 -16.57 8.24
CA GLY A 220 17.78 -16.36 6.81
C GLY A 220 16.63 -17.20 6.25
N PHE A 221 15.95 -16.63 5.25
CA PHE A 221 14.84 -17.21 4.52
C PHE A 221 15.17 -17.16 3.03
N THR A 222 15.13 -18.30 2.36
CA THR A 222 15.37 -18.42 0.93
C THR A 222 14.06 -18.78 0.23
N TYR A 223 13.61 -17.95 -0.69
CA TYR A 223 12.40 -18.16 -1.48
C TYR A 223 12.75 -18.46 -2.94
N GLY A 224 11.97 -19.34 -3.56
CA GLY A 224 12.11 -19.67 -4.97
C GLY A 224 11.41 -18.70 -5.91
N TYR A 225 11.63 -18.86 -7.22
CA TYR A 225 10.88 -18.10 -8.25
C TYR A 225 9.39 -18.42 -8.28
N ASP A 226 8.98 -19.58 -7.77
CA ASP A 226 7.58 -19.93 -7.50
C ASP A 226 7.05 -19.35 -6.18
N GLU A 227 7.82 -18.43 -5.58
CA GLU A 227 7.51 -17.71 -4.34
C GLU A 227 7.34 -18.61 -3.13
N ARG A 228 7.77 -19.88 -3.23
CA ARG A 228 7.75 -20.82 -2.13
C ARG A 228 8.99 -20.68 -1.28
N LEU A 229 8.81 -20.69 0.04
CA LEU A 229 9.90 -20.83 1.00
C LEU A 229 10.61 -22.18 0.75
N ARG A 230 11.93 -22.13 0.52
CA ARG A 230 12.79 -23.28 0.20
C ARG A 230 13.72 -23.66 1.32
N GLU A 231 14.18 -22.68 2.08
CA GLU A 231 15.09 -22.91 3.21
C GLU A 231 14.86 -21.86 4.29
N VAL A 232 14.88 -22.29 5.54
CA VAL A 232 15.10 -21.44 6.70
C VAL A 232 16.39 -21.89 7.35
N TRP A 233 17.32 -20.96 7.56
CA TRP A 233 18.58 -21.25 8.21
C TRP A 233 18.86 -20.28 9.34
N ARG A 234 19.62 -20.75 10.33
CA ARG A 234 20.09 -19.96 11.46
C ARG A 234 21.58 -20.09 11.59
N ASP A 235 22.23 -18.97 11.85
CA ASP A 235 23.64 -18.92 12.19
C ASP A 235 23.78 -18.27 13.57
N ALA A 236 24.14 -19.08 14.57
CA ALA A 236 24.46 -18.63 15.91
C ALA A 236 25.89 -19.05 16.25
N ALA A 237 26.73 -18.10 16.65
CA ALA A 237 28.15 -18.33 16.93
C ALA A 237 28.93 -19.06 15.80
N GLY A 238 28.58 -18.79 14.53
CA GLY A 238 29.23 -19.37 13.36
C GLY A 238 28.79 -20.80 13.02
N LYS A 239 27.79 -21.34 13.73
CA LYS A 239 27.21 -22.64 13.44
C LYS A 239 25.90 -22.46 12.67
N ARG A 240 25.94 -22.75 11.37
CA ARG A 240 24.75 -22.79 10.51
C ARG A 240 23.94 -24.06 10.79
N SER A 241 22.64 -23.88 11.00
CA SER A 241 21.64 -24.95 11.10
C SER A 241 20.50 -24.64 10.13
N VAL A 242 19.95 -25.68 9.49
CA VAL A 242 18.79 -25.56 8.59
C VAL A 242 17.59 -26.12 9.31
N GLU A 243 16.48 -25.39 9.28
CA GLU A 243 15.23 -25.77 9.92
C GLU A 243 14.33 -26.52 8.93
N PRO A 244 13.58 -27.53 9.40
CA PRO A 244 12.58 -28.18 8.58
C PRO A 244 11.44 -27.19 8.28
N LEU A 245 11.04 -27.14 7.00
CA LEU A 245 9.91 -26.32 6.58
C LEU A 245 8.58 -27.02 6.85
N SER A 246 7.55 -26.23 7.17
CA SER A 246 6.19 -26.74 7.20
C SER A 246 5.67 -27.05 5.79
N GLU A 247 5.01 -28.20 5.61
CA GLU A 247 4.37 -28.60 4.34
C GLU A 247 3.04 -27.85 4.08
N ARG A 248 3.00 -26.55 4.37
CA ARG A 248 1.79 -25.74 4.18
C ARG A 248 1.72 -25.14 2.79
N SER A 249 0.50 -25.05 2.26
CA SER A 249 0.19 -24.32 1.03
C SER A 249 -0.24 -22.90 1.42
N PRO A 250 0.54 -21.85 1.08
CA PRO A 250 0.14 -20.45 1.31
C PRO A 250 -1.24 -20.11 0.75
N ALA A 251 -1.58 -20.69 -0.41
CA ALA A 251 -2.87 -20.47 -1.05
C ALA A 251 -4.03 -21.08 -0.25
N ASP A 252 -3.82 -22.21 0.43
CA ASP A 252 -4.85 -22.83 1.26
C ASP A 252 -5.13 -22.00 2.51
N ASP A 253 -4.08 -21.48 3.15
CA ASP A 253 -4.20 -20.64 4.33
C ASP A 253 -4.84 -19.28 3.98
N ALA A 254 -4.46 -18.68 2.84
CA ALA A 254 -5.07 -17.46 2.33
C ALA A 254 -6.55 -17.64 1.98
N TRP A 255 -6.91 -18.73 1.30
CA TRP A 255 -8.30 -19.03 0.98
C TRP A 255 -9.14 -19.27 2.23
N LYS A 256 -8.63 -20.04 3.21
CA LYS A 256 -9.33 -20.24 4.50
C LYS A 256 -9.58 -18.90 5.21
N ALA A 257 -8.56 -18.05 5.29
CA ALA A 257 -8.70 -16.76 5.94
C ALA A 257 -9.71 -15.85 5.22
N PHE A 258 -9.71 -15.87 3.88
CA PHE A 258 -10.68 -15.15 3.06
C PHE A 258 -12.10 -15.68 3.24
N ALA A 259 -12.32 -16.98 3.11
CA ALA A 259 -13.64 -17.62 3.27
C ALA A 259 -14.21 -17.40 4.68
N GLN A 260 -13.37 -17.38 5.73
CA GLN A 260 -13.79 -17.06 7.10
C GLN A 260 -14.15 -15.59 7.30
N SER A 261 -13.64 -14.69 6.45
CA SER A 261 -13.91 -13.25 6.52
C SER A 261 -15.07 -12.82 5.64
N ALA A 262 -15.42 -13.63 4.62
CA ALA A 262 -16.50 -13.33 3.70
C ALA A 262 -17.82 -13.28 4.49
N PRO A 263 -18.60 -12.18 4.38
CA PRO A 263 -19.87 -12.08 5.06
C PRO A 263 -20.78 -13.20 4.57
N SER A 264 -21.25 -14.05 5.48
CA SER A 264 -22.33 -14.98 5.15
C SER A 264 -23.52 -14.15 4.65
N ALA A 265 -24.12 -14.55 3.53
CA ALA A 265 -25.05 -13.79 2.68
C ALA A 265 -26.29 -13.12 3.36
N GLY A 266 -26.44 -13.18 4.69
CA GLY A 266 -27.53 -12.57 5.45
C GLY A 266 -27.13 -11.61 6.58
N GLY A 267 -25.84 -11.32 6.79
CA GLY A 267 -25.36 -10.48 7.90
C GLY A 267 -24.78 -9.14 7.46
N LEU A 268 -25.57 -8.06 7.52
CA LEU A 268 -25.08 -6.67 7.40
C LEU A 268 -24.35 -6.17 8.65
N ASP A 269 -24.16 -7.03 9.65
CA ASP A 269 -23.41 -6.67 10.85
C ASP A 269 -21.95 -6.50 10.50
N SER A 270 -21.53 -5.24 10.53
CA SER A 270 -20.23 -4.71 10.19
C SER A 270 -19.16 -5.28 11.12
N GLY A 271 -18.74 -6.51 10.86
CA GLY A 271 -17.50 -7.06 11.40
C GLY A 271 -16.35 -6.10 11.07
N PRO A 272 -15.36 -5.98 11.97
CA PRO A 272 -14.34 -4.94 11.85
C PRO A 272 -13.65 -5.01 10.49
N ALA A 273 -13.46 -3.85 9.86
CA ALA A 273 -12.67 -3.63 8.65
C ALA A 273 -11.21 -4.16 8.72
N SER A 274 -10.82 -4.83 9.81
CA SER A 274 -9.49 -5.39 10.07
C SER A 274 -9.21 -6.70 9.32
N SER A 275 -10.16 -7.24 8.56
CA SER A 275 -9.96 -8.43 7.72
C SER A 275 -9.51 -8.09 6.29
N ALA A 276 -9.69 -6.84 5.87
CA ALA A 276 -9.21 -6.36 4.58
C ALA A 276 -7.69 -6.16 4.63
N THR A 277 -6.97 -6.76 3.69
CA THR A 277 -5.52 -6.61 3.58
C THR A 277 -5.12 -5.53 2.56
N TRP A 278 -6.11 -4.99 1.83
CA TRP A 278 -5.90 -4.03 0.74
C TRP A 278 -5.04 -2.81 1.09
N SER A 279 -5.19 -2.28 2.32
CA SER A 279 -4.38 -1.14 2.77
C SER A 279 -2.88 -1.43 2.79
N HIS A 280 -2.48 -2.69 3.04
CA HIS A 280 -1.08 -3.10 2.97
C HIS A 280 -0.59 -3.14 1.52
N ALA A 281 -1.40 -3.66 0.60
CA ALA A 281 -1.07 -3.70 -0.82
C ALA A 281 -0.95 -2.29 -1.43
N LEU A 282 -1.88 -1.38 -1.08
CA LEU A 282 -1.82 0.03 -1.48
C LEU A 282 -0.53 0.69 -0.96
N HIS A 283 -0.23 0.53 0.33
CA HIS A 283 0.97 1.10 0.95
C HIS A 283 2.27 0.55 0.34
N ALA A 284 2.30 -0.74 -0.01
CA ALA A 284 3.43 -1.33 -0.73
C ALA A 284 3.64 -0.69 -2.11
N MET A 285 2.55 -0.37 -2.82
CA MET A 285 2.62 0.34 -4.10
C MET A 285 3.01 1.81 -3.95
N ASP A 286 2.58 2.49 -2.89
CA ASP A 286 3.05 3.85 -2.56
C ASP A 286 4.57 3.88 -2.34
N LEU A 287 5.10 2.89 -1.61
CA LEU A 287 6.55 2.73 -1.42
C LEU A 287 7.25 2.42 -2.74
N ALA A 288 6.64 1.62 -3.62
CA ALA A 288 7.21 1.32 -4.93
C ALA A 288 7.29 2.58 -5.82
N ASP A 289 6.22 3.39 -5.87
CA ASP A 289 6.19 4.67 -6.61
C ASP A 289 7.20 5.69 -6.04
N ALA A 290 7.37 5.68 -4.71
CA ALA A 290 8.34 6.52 -4.01
C ALA A 290 9.81 6.25 -4.42
N ILE A 291 10.13 5.09 -5.01
CA ILE A 291 11.49 4.79 -5.51
C ILE A 291 11.92 5.82 -6.55
N GLU A 292 11.07 6.10 -7.55
CA GLU A 292 11.42 7.04 -8.63
C GLU A 292 11.62 8.46 -8.07
N VAL A 293 10.73 8.87 -7.17
CA VAL A 293 10.82 10.17 -6.49
C VAL A 293 12.11 10.29 -5.68
N SER A 294 12.51 9.22 -4.98
CA SER A 294 13.73 9.20 -4.19
C SER A 294 14.99 9.23 -5.07
N LEU A 295 15.04 8.43 -6.14
CA LEU A 295 16.14 8.42 -7.11
C LEU A 295 16.34 9.83 -7.72
N ARG A 296 15.26 10.47 -8.15
CA ARG A 296 15.29 11.82 -8.72
C ARG A 296 15.77 12.87 -7.73
N ARG A 297 15.44 12.73 -6.45
CA ARG A 297 15.81 13.69 -5.39
C ARG A 297 17.16 13.39 -4.75
N GLY A 298 17.69 12.17 -4.91
CA GLY A 298 18.94 11.72 -4.30
C GLY A 298 18.94 11.72 -2.77
N ARG A 299 17.77 11.55 -2.14
CA ARG A 299 17.64 11.55 -0.66
C ARG A 299 16.50 10.65 -0.19
N MET A 300 16.54 10.30 1.10
CA MET A 300 15.40 9.67 1.76
C MET A 300 14.18 10.60 1.73
N ILE A 301 13.02 10.01 1.47
CA ILE A 301 11.72 10.66 1.49
C ILE A 301 10.80 9.96 2.47
N ASP A 302 9.97 10.74 3.16
CA ASP A 302 8.90 10.22 4.00
C ASP A 302 7.68 9.90 3.12
N VAL A 303 7.29 8.63 3.10
CA VAL A 303 6.09 8.14 2.45
C VAL A 303 4.97 8.21 3.48
N HIS A 304 4.25 9.32 3.42
CA HIS A 304 3.07 9.51 4.24
C HIS A 304 1.91 8.80 3.57
N GLU A 305 1.06 8.14 4.34
CA GLU A 305 -0.26 7.75 3.85
C GLU A 305 -0.96 9.02 3.39
N GLN A 306 -1.04 9.21 2.08
CA GLN A 306 -2.04 10.08 1.54
C GLN A 306 -3.35 9.32 1.74
N GLN A 307 -3.94 9.51 2.92
CA GLN A 307 -5.38 9.41 2.97
C GLN A 307 -5.86 10.48 1.99
N LEU A 308 -6.16 10.07 0.76
CA LEU A 308 -7.05 10.76 -0.16
C LEU A 308 -8.44 10.77 0.48
N THR A 309 -8.50 11.33 1.69
CA THR A 309 -9.73 11.69 2.33
C THR A 309 -10.36 12.71 1.41
N GLU A 310 -11.65 12.55 1.20
CA GLU A 310 -12.49 13.58 0.59
C GLU A 310 -12.19 14.95 1.19
N GLU A 311 -11.71 15.04 2.44
CA GLU A 311 -11.29 16.28 3.08
C GLU A 311 -10.17 17.04 2.32
N LEU A 312 -9.16 16.36 1.75
CA LEU A 312 -8.13 17.03 0.94
C LEU A 312 -8.66 17.47 -0.43
N ALA A 313 -9.44 16.61 -1.09
CA ALA A 313 -10.11 16.95 -2.35
C ALA A 313 -11.16 18.06 -2.16
N PHE A 314 -11.87 18.08 -1.04
CA PHE A 314 -12.86 19.08 -0.64
C PHE A 314 -12.20 20.42 -0.32
N LYS A 315 -11.06 20.41 0.38
CA LYS A 315 -10.25 21.62 0.57
C LYS A 315 -9.72 22.14 -0.77
N GLY A 316 -9.26 21.26 -1.65
CA GLY A 316 -8.79 21.61 -2.99
C GLY A 316 -9.88 22.22 -3.87
N THR A 317 -11.05 21.61 -3.92
CA THR A 317 -12.21 22.10 -4.68
C THR A 317 -12.76 23.39 -4.09
N MET A 318 -12.88 23.53 -2.77
CA MET A 318 -13.27 24.81 -2.16
C MET A 318 -12.25 25.92 -2.43
N ALA A 319 -10.95 25.62 -2.44
CA ALA A 319 -9.92 26.59 -2.80
C ALA A 319 -10.01 27.00 -4.28
N ALA A 320 -10.18 26.03 -5.18
CA ALA A 320 -10.33 26.28 -6.61
C ALA A 320 -11.62 27.08 -6.92
N VAL A 321 -12.75 26.72 -6.32
CA VAL A 321 -14.03 27.45 -6.45
C VAL A 321 -13.89 28.86 -5.87
N GLY A 322 -13.24 29.01 -4.71
CA GLY A 322 -12.97 30.32 -4.11
C GLY A 322 -12.10 31.22 -5.02
N CYS A 323 -11.03 30.67 -5.59
CA CYS A 323 -10.19 31.38 -6.55
C CYS A 323 -10.94 31.69 -7.85
N GLY A 324 -11.72 30.75 -8.39
CA GLY A 324 -12.54 30.97 -9.59
C GLY A 324 -13.57 32.08 -9.38
N LEU A 325 -14.25 32.09 -8.23
CA LEU A 325 -15.19 33.14 -7.85
C LEU A 325 -14.49 34.51 -7.76
N LEU A 326 -13.28 34.58 -7.20
CA LEU A 326 -12.48 35.80 -7.14
C LEU A 326 -11.98 36.28 -8.50
N VAL A 327 -11.77 35.38 -9.47
CA VAL A 327 -11.37 35.76 -10.83
C VAL A 327 -12.57 36.29 -11.62
N VAL A 328 -13.75 35.68 -11.45
CA VAL A 328 -14.96 36.01 -12.24
C VAL A 328 -15.75 37.19 -11.67
N THR A 329 -15.89 37.26 -10.35
CA THR A 329 -16.80 38.23 -9.70
C THR A 329 -16.36 39.69 -9.90
N PRO A 330 -15.08 40.07 -9.69
CA PRO A 330 -14.68 41.47 -9.86
C PRO A 330 -14.86 41.99 -11.29
N PRO A 331 -14.42 41.30 -12.37
CA PRO A 331 -14.68 41.73 -13.73
C PRO A 331 -16.18 41.82 -14.07
N LEU A 332 -16.96 40.82 -13.65
CA LEU A 332 -18.41 40.81 -13.87
C LEU A 332 -19.06 42.02 -13.23
N MET A 333 -18.74 42.28 -11.96
CA MET A 333 -19.35 43.40 -11.26
C MET A 333 -18.80 44.77 -11.74
N LEU A 334 -17.53 44.86 -12.17
CA LEU A 334 -16.99 46.05 -12.84
C LEU A 334 -17.75 46.33 -14.15
N GLY A 335 -18.02 45.28 -14.94
CA GLY A 335 -18.81 45.38 -16.17
C GLY A 335 -20.24 45.84 -15.91
N LEU A 336 -20.91 45.26 -14.91
CA LEU A 336 -22.25 45.67 -14.49
C LEU A 336 -22.28 47.13 -14.02
N GLY A 337 -21.29 47.55 -13.22
CA GLY A 337 -21.16 48.94 -12.77
C GLY A 337 -20.97 49.91 -13.93
N TRP A 338 -20.17 49.53 -14.94
CA TRP A 338 -19.96 50.32 -16.15
C TRP A 338 -21.24 50.50 -16.97
N ILE A 339 -22.00 49.42 -17.19
CA ILE A 339 -23.30 49.45 -17.89
C ILE A 339 -24.31 50.33 -17.11
N ALA A 340 -24.40 50.17 -15.79
CA ALA A 340 -25.29 50.96 -14.95
C ALA A 340 -24.95 52.46 -14.98
N GLY A 341 -23.65 52.80 -15.02
CA GLY A 341 -23.17 54.16 -15.22
C GLY A 341 -23.61 54.74 -16.56
N GLY A 342 -23.55 53.95 -17.63
CA GLY A 342 -24.05 54.34 -18.96
C GLY A 342 -25.55 54.64 -19.01
N LEU A 343 -26.34 54.01 -18.14
CA LEU A 343 -27.79 54.23 -18.03
C LEU A 343 -28.18 55.38 -17.07
N GLY A 344 -27.20 56.06 -16.46
CA GLY A 344 -27.46 57.19 -15.57
C GLY A 344 -28.01 56.80 -14.20
N LEU A 345 -27.83 55.56 -13.76
CA LEU A 345 -28.28 55.13 -12.43
C LEU A 345 -27.35 55.71 -11.34
N PRO A 346 -27.87 56.46 -10.35
CA PRO A 346 -27.06 57.09 -9.31
C PRO A 346 -26.35 56.07 -8.40
N VAL A 347 -26.79 54.80 -8.42
CA VAL A 347 -26.17 53.70 -7.68
C VAL A 347 -24.75 53.38 -8.19
N ALA A 348 -24.42 53.73 -9.44
CA ALA A 348 -23.12 53.43 -10.03
C ALA A 348 -21.93 54.10 -9.30
N ALA A 349 -22.16 55.21 -8.58
CA ALA A 349 -21.12 55.87 -7.81
C ALA A 349 -20.66 55.08 -6.57
N TYR A 350 -21.54 54.24 -6.00
CA TYR A 350 -21.27 53.50 -4.76
C TYR A 350 -20.72 52.10 -5.01
N TRP A 351 -20.76 51.63 -6.25
CA TRP A 351 -20.34 50.29 -6.67
C TRP A 351 -18.91 49.90 -6.21
N PRO A 352 -17.87 50.74 -6.34
CA PRO A 352 -16.52 50.38 -5.90
C PRO A 352 -16.43 50.10 -4.40
N HIS A 353 -17.23 50.80 -3.60
CA HIS A 353 -17.29 50.64 -2.14
C HIS A 353 -17.98 49.33 -1.76
N ALA A 354 -19.03 48.94 -2.52
CA ALA A 354 -19.69 47.66 -2.34
C ALA A 354 -18.75 46.49 -2.67
N LEU A 355 -17.99 46.58 -3.78
CA LEU A 355 -16.98 45.59 -4.14
C LEU A 355 -15.92 45.45 -3.05
N LEU A 356 -15.40 46.57 -2.56
CA LEU A 356 -14.41 46.60 -1.49
C LEU A 356 -14.96 45.97 -0.20
N GLY A 357 -16.22 46.26 0.14
CA GLY A 357 -16.90 45.67 1.30
C GLY A 357 -17.03 44.15 1.20
N ILE A 358 -17.42 43.63 0.03
CA ILE A 358 -17.55 42.19 -0.22
C ILE A 358 -16.18 41.50 -0.15
N LEU A 359 -15.15 42.06 -0.80
CA LEU A 359 -13.77 41.55 -0.74
C LEU A 359 -13.23 41.55 0.70
N GLY A 360 -13.49 42.62 1.45
CA GLY A 360 -13.11 42.74 2.85
C GLY A 360 -13.77 41.69 3.73
N ALA A 361 -15.09 41.48 3.56
CA ALA A 361 -15.82 40.44 4.28
C ALA A 361 -15.32 39.04 3.96
N PHE A 362 -15.02 38.78 2.69
CA PHE A 362 -14.46 37.50 2.24
C PHE A 362 -13.08 37.23 2.85
N LEU A 363 -12.16 38.21 2.82
CA LEU A 363 -10.85 38.13 3.47
C LEU A 363 -10.96 37.93 4.98
N ALA A 364 -11.92 38.60 5.63
CA ALA A 364 -12.19 38.40 7.05
C ALA A 364 -12.62 36.96 7.32
N PHE A 365 -13.54 36.40 6.52
CA PHE A 365 -13.99 35.02 6.68
C PHE A 365 -12.87 33.99 6.45
N GLN A 366 -11.93 34.24 5.54
CA GLN A 366 -10.78 33.35 5.33
C GLN A 366 -9.74 33.43 6.46
N THR A 367 -9.53 34.62 7.03
CA THR A 367 -8.51 34.85 8.06
C THR A 367 -8.99 34.47 9.46
N LEU A 368 -10.30 34.59 9.73
CA LEU A 368 -10.90 34.35 11.04
C LEU A 368 -10.66 32.91 11.57
N PRO A 369 -10.87 31.82 10.81
CA PRO A 369 -10.59 30.48 11.29
C PRO A 369 -9.11 30.28 11.61
N ARG A 370 -8.22 30.88 10.83
CA ARG A 370 -6.77 30.77 11.03
C ARG A 370 -6.31 31.47 12.30
N LEU A 371 -6.95 32.58 12.65
CA LEU A 371 -6.73 33.30 13.91
C LEU A 371 -7.34 32.56 15.11
N LEU A 372 -8.55 32.02 14.97
CA LEU A 372 -9.25 31.31 16.05
C LEU A 372 -8.64 29.93 16.35
N LEU A 373 -8.14 29.22 15.34
CA LEU A 373 -7.61 27.85 15.49
C LEU A 373 -6.11 27.81 15.81
N ARG A 374 -5.34 28.87 15.53
CA ARG A 374 -3.90 28.92 15.85
C ARG A 374 -3.61 28.73 17.34
N GLY A 375 -4.54 29.13 18.22
CA GLY A 375 -4.37 29.00 19.68
C GLY A 375 -4.39 27.57 20.22
N ARG A 376 -4.82 26.57 19.44
CA ARG A 376 -4.90 25.15 19.89
C ARG A 376 -3.73 24.27 19.45
N ALA A 377 -2.99 24.67 18.42
CA ALA A 377 -1.90 23.84 17.87
C ALA A 377 -0.65 23.84 18.75
N ASP A 378 -0.33 24.96 19.41
CA ASP A 378 0.87 25.08 20.25
C ASP A 378 0.82 24.28 21.56
N GLN A 379 -0.33 23.74 21.97
CA GLN A 379 -0.44 22.92 23.18
C GLN A 379 -0.19 21.42 22.96
N ARG A 380 -0.11 20.94 21.71
CA ARG A 380 0.11 19.49 21.43
C ARG A 380 1.56 19.11 21.11
N THR A 381 2.46 20.09 21.03
CA THR A 381 3.91 19.87 20.87
C THR A 381 4.67 20.41 22.08
N SER A 382 4.17 20.15 23.29
CA SER A 382 5.10 20.07 24.43
C SER A 382 5.67 18.65 24.37
N PRO A 383 6.94 18.47 23.97
CA PRO A 383 7.60 17.21 24.21
C PRO A 383 7.66 17.12 25.73
N ALA A 384 6.80 16.28 26.32
CA ALA A 384 7.10 15.71 27.62
C ALA A 384 8.41 14.95 27.43
N GLU A 385 9.51 15.68 27.58
CA GLU A 385 10.56 15.39 28.55
C GLU A 385 10.53 13.92 28.94
N PHE A 386 10.96 13.09 28.00
CA PHE A 386 11.45 11.76 28.26
C PHE A 386 12.78 11.97 28.96
N GLU A 387 12.71 12.38 30.22
CA GLU A 387 13.83 12.50 31.13
C GLU A 387 14.40 11.09 31.27
N ALA A 388 15.42 10.81 30.46
CA ALA A 388 16.21 9.61 30.52
C ALA A 388 16.80 9.54 31.93
N THR A 389 16.19 8.71 32.77
CA THR A 389 16.75 8.36 34.07
C THR A 389 18.11 7.70 33.82
N PRO A 390 19.23 8.26 34.30
CA PRO A 390 20.51 7.58 34.19
C PRO A 390 20.44 6.35 35.09
N ARG A 391 20.47 5.14 34.50
CA ARG A 391 20.73 3.91 35.25
C ARG A 391 22.18 3.98 35.74
N ASP A 392 22.33 4.31 37.01
CA ASP A 392 23.54 4.13 37.80
C ASP A 392 24.00 2.66 37.69
N ALA A 393 25.05 2.43 36.92
CA ALA A 393 25.83 1.19 36.94
C ALA A 393 27.04 1.42 37.82
N SER A 394 26.86 1.31 39.14
CA SER A 394 27.96 1.15 40.08
C SER A 394 27.63 0.06 41.12
N SER A 395 28.67 -0.71 41.46
CA SER A 395 28.74 -1.77 42.47
C SER A 395 28.23 -3.17 42.07
N HIS A 396 29.15 -4.03 41.64
CA HIS A 396 29.74 -5.01 42.57
C HIS A 396 30.98 -5.68 41.95
N ARG A 397 32.15 -5.27 42.46
CA ARG A 397 33.28 -6.17 42.68
C ARG A 397 33.04 -6.87 44.00
N SER A 398 33.10 -8.19 44.04
CA SER A 398 33.61 -9.07 45.11
C SER A 398 33.55 -10.49 44.60
#